data_AF-A0A1M6MTK5-F1
#
_entry.id   AF-A0A1M6MTK5-F1
#
_cell.length_a   1.000
_cell.length_b   1.000
_cell.length_c   1.000
_cell.angle_alpha   90.00
_cell.angle_beta   90.00
_cell.angle_gamma   90.00
#
_symmetry.space_group_name_H-M   'P 1'
#
loop_
_entity.id
_entity.type
_entity.pdbx_description
1 polymer ?
#
loop_
_entity_poly.entity_id
_entity_poly.type
_entity_poly.pdbx_seq_one_letter_code
_entity_poly.pdbx_strand_id
1 'polypeptide(L)'
;MKPIYARSKVLLVPSICHEGFGRIIIEANINQVPVIASNVGGIKEAMGDGQVIIDDYLNINCFIDELNYLLNNYDWYKQLKKEALKNSIRFQETNLIQILNQFKV
;
A
#
# COMPACT_ATOMS: atom_id res chain seq x y z
N MET A 1 0.82 -18.26 -0.90
CA MET A 1 0.25 -16.89 -0.79
C MET A 1 -0.21 -16.28 -2.12
N LYS A 2 0.40 -16.57 -3.28
CA LYS A 2 -0.04 -16.04 -4.59
C LYS A 2 -1.55 -16.12 -4.90
N PRO A 3 -2.33 -17.18 -4.54
CA PRO A 3 -3.71 -17.29 -4.98
C PRO A 3 -4.65 -16.20 -4.48
N ILE A 4 -4.44 -15.69 -3.25
CA ILE A 4 -5.32 -14.66 -2.69
C ILE A 4 -5.06 -13.32 -3.40
N TYR A 5 -3.81 -12.88 -3.46
CA TYR A 5 -3.45 -11.62 -4.11
C TYR A 5 -3.70 -11.64 -5.61
N ALA A 6 -3.53 -12.78 -6.30
CA ALA A 6 -3.85 -12.91 -7.71
C ALA A 6 -5.35 -12.73 -8.02
N ARG A 7 -6.22 -12.92 -7.03
CA ARG A 7 -7.68 -12.71 -7.13
C ARG A 7 -8.14 -11.38 -6.52
N SER A 8 -7.27 -10.69 -5.78
CA SER A 8 -7.58 -9.42 -5.15
C SER A 8 -7.38 -8.26 -6.12
N LYS A 9 -8.39 -7.38 -6.23
CA LYS A 9 -8.24 -6.12 -6.97
C LYS A 9 -7.53 -5.04 -6.16
N VAL A 10 -7.72 -5.01 -4.84
CA VAL A 10 -7.21 -3.99 -3.93
C VAL A 10 -6.98 -4.62 -2.56
N LEU A 11 -6.00 -4.13 -1.81
CA LEU A 11 -5.83 -4.38 -0.39
C LEU A 11 -6.31 -3.15 0.38
N LEU A 12 -7.27 -3.34 1.28
CA LEU A 12 -7.75 -2.31 2.19
C LEU A 12 -7.13 -2.53 3.57
N VAL A 13 -6.52 -1.50 4.15
CA VAL A 13 -5.92 -1.54 5.50
C VAL A 13 -6.49 -0.39 6.34
N PRO A 14 -7.75 -0.51 6.82
CA PRO A 14 -8.43 0.53 7.58
C PRO A 14 -8.05 0.45 9.07
N SER A 15 -6.75 0.36 9.36
CA SER A 15 -6.27 0.20 10.74
C SER A 15 -6.56 1.45 11.55
N ILE A 16 -7.01 1.26 12.79
CA ILE A 16 -7.17 2.32 13.79
C ILE A 16 -6.09 2.25 14.88
N CYS A 17 -5.29 1.18 14.86
CA CYS A 17 -4.22 0.96 15.81
C CYS A 17 -2.90 1.47 15.22
N HIS A 18 -1.96 1.82 16.10
CA HIS A 18 -0.61 2.15 15.67
C HIS A 18 0.08 0.89 15.13
N GLU A 19 -0.03 0.70 13.82
CA GLU A 19 0.51 -0.45 13.11
C GLU A 19 2.04 -0.40 13.08
N GLY A 20 2.67 -1.58 13.03
CA GLY A 20 4.09 -1.66 12.73
C GLY A 20 4.34 -1.38 11.25
N PHE A 21 5.22 -2.16 10.63
CA PHE A 21 5.54 -1.99 9.22
C PHE A 21 4.55 -2.66 8.24
N GLY A 22 3.48 -3.32 8.71
CA GLY A 22 2.42 -3.86 7.84
C GLY A 22 2.91 -4.71 6.65
N ARG A 23 3.53 -5.89 6.89
CA ARG A 23 4.08 -6.77 5.82
C ARG A 23 3.10 -7.10 4.69
N ILE A 24 1.80 -7.15 4.98
CA ILE A 24 0.75 -7.37 3.99
C ILE A 24 0.77 -6.33 2.86
N ILE A 25 1.22 -5.10 3.15
CA ILE A 25 1.35 -4.00 2.18
C ILE A 25 2.47 -4.32 1.19
N ILE A 26 3.60 -4.85 1.66
CA ILE A 26 4.72 -5.26 0.80
C ILE A 26 4.33 -6.46 -0.06
N GLU A 27 3.60 -7.41 0.52
CA GLU A 27 3.09 -8.56 -0.21
C GLU A 27 2.11 -8.14 -1.32
N ALA A 28 1.21 -7.19 -1.04
CA ALA A 28 0.34 -6.58 -2.04
C ALA A 28 1.14 -5.88 -3.15
N ASN A 29 2.14 -5.07 -2.78
CA ASN A 29 3.04 -4.40 -3.72
C ASN A 29 3.74 -5.38 -4.67
N ILE A 30 4.32 -6.46 -4.14
CA ILE A 30 4.98 -7.52 -4.95
C ILE A 30 4.01 -8.18 -5.93
N ASN A 31 2.73 -8.27 -5.56
CA ASN A 31 1.68 -8.83 -6.42
C ASN A 31 0.96 -7.76 -7.27
N GLN A 32 1.46 -6.52 -7.30
CA GLN A 32 0.86 -5.39 -8.02
C GLN A 32 -0.60 -5.13 -7.65
N VAL A 33 -0.94 -5.36 -6.39
CA VAL A 33 -2.25 -5.07 -5.83
C VAL A 33 -2.19 -3.67 -5.20
N PRO A 34 -2.97 -2.70 -5.70
CA PRO A 34 -3.10 -1.38 -5.10
C PRO A 34 -3.50 -1.46 -3.63
N VAL A 35 -2.99 -0.53 -2.84
CA VAL A 35 -3.29 -0.43 -1.40
C VAL A 35 -4.01 0.88 -1.10
N ILE A 36 -5.09 0.80 -0.32
CA ILE A 36 -5.76 1.92 0.33
C ILE A 36 -5.64 1.69 1.84
N ALA A 37 -5.05 2.64 2.58
CA ALA A 37 -4.82 2.45 4.02
C ALA A 37 -4.98 3.73 4.84
N SER A 38 -5.19 3.55 6.15
CA SER A 38 -5.11 4.62 7.14
C SER A 38 -3.70 5.21 7.26
N ASN A 39 -3.59 6.52 7.51
CA ASN A 39 -2.32 7.15 7.89
C ASN A 39 -2.00 6.93 9.38
N VAL A 40 -1.62 5.71 9.76
CA VAL A 40 -1.23 5.36 11.14
C VAL A 40 0.02 4.50 11.19
N GLY A 41 0.86 4.75 12.21
CA GLY A 41 2.07 3.97 12.47
C GLY A 41 2.97 3.86 11.25
N GLY A 42 3.55 2.68 11.03
CA GLY A 42 4.50 2.42 9.94
C GLY A 42 3.88 2.10 8.57
N ILE A 43 2.57 2.34 8.39
CA ILE A 43 1.85 2.00 7.15
C ILE A 43 2.39 2.80 5.97
N LYS A 44 2.63 4.10 6.15
CA LYS A 44 3.07 4.99 5.07
C LYS A 44 4.44 4.58 4.54
N GLU A 45 5.35 4.22 5.43
CA GLU A 45 6.70 3.78 5.14
C GLU A 45 6.70 2.47 4.35
N ALA A 46 5.85 1.52 4.75
CA ALA A 46 5.67 0.24 4.09
C ALA A 46 5.03 0.38 2.70
N MET A 47 4.05 1.26 2.59
CA MET A 47 3.29 1.51 1.37
C MET A 47 4.13 2.15 0.28
N GLY A 48 4.92 3.17 0.65
CA GLY A 48 5.61 4.03 -0.31
C GLY A 48 4.67 5.00 -1.01
N ASP A 49 5.22 5.78 -1.94
CA ASP A 49 4.51 6.84 -2.61
C ASP A 49 3.57 6.33 -3.72
N GLY A 50 2.65 7.19 -4.16
CA GLY A 50 1.79 6.92 -5.33
C GLY A 50 0.66 5.91 -5.08
N GLN A 51 0.36 5.62 -3.81
CA GLN A 51 -0.80 4.84 -3.37
C GLN A 51 -1.74 5.70 -2.52
N VAL A 52 -2.87 5.15 -2.08
CA VAL A 52 -3.90 5.92 -1.39
C VAL A 52 -3.74 5.80 0.12
N ILE A 53 -3.50 6.93 0.77
CA ILE A 53 -3.42 7.04 2.23
C ILE A 53 -4.53 7.97 2.73
N ILE A 54 -5.28 7.50 3.72
CA ILE A 54 -6.43 8.20 4.29
C ILE A 54 -6.02 8.83 5.61
N ASP A 55 -5.97 10.16 5.66
CA ASP A 55 -5.68 10.91 6.89
C ASP A 55 -6.85 10.91 7.87
N ASP A 56 -8.08 11.13 7.37
CA ASP A 56 -9.32 11.03 8.16
C ASP A 56 -9.84 9.58 8.21
N TYR A 57 -9.01 8.66 8.70
CA TYR A 57 -9.30 7.22 8.66
C TYR A 57 -10.38 6.76 9.65
N LEU A 58 -10.85 7.64 10.54
CA LEU A 58 -12.03 7.38 11.38
C LEU A 58 -13.35 7.64 10.63
N ASN A 59 -13.28 8.36 9.52
CA ASN A 59 -14.40 8.61 8.64
C ASN A 59 -14.47 7.54 7.55
N ILE A 60 -15.40 6.59 7.71
CA ILE A 60 -15.58 5.48 6.77
C ILE A 60 -15.87 5.94 5.33
N ASN A 61 -16.47 7.13 5.16
CA ASN A 61 -16.79 7.64 3.82
C ASN A 61 -15.52 7.89 3.00
N CYS A 62 -14.41 8.31 3.62
CA CYS A 62 -13.14 8.49 2.91
C CYS A 62 -12.65 7.19 2.28
N PHE A 63 -12.84 6.04 2.93
CA PHE A 63 -12.50 4.75 2.32
C PHE A 63 -13.49 4.34 1.22
N ILE A 64 -14.78 4.60 1.42
CA ILE A 64 -15.83 4.28 0.45
C ILE A 64 -15.61 5.06 -0.85
N ASP A 65 -15.32 6.36 -0.74
CA ASP A 65 -15.13 7.24 -1.89
C ASP A 65 -13.92 6.81 -2.72
N GLU A 66 -12.77 6.56 -2.07
CA GLU A 66 -11.55 6.10 -2.74
C GLU A 66 -11.72 4.70 -3.35
N LEU A 67 -12.41 3.79 -2.65
CA LEU A 67 -12.70 2.45 -3.18
C LEU A 67 -13.62 2.54 -4.41
N ASN A 68 -14.69 3.35 -4.34
CA ASN A 68 -15.60 3.56 -5.46
C ASN A 68 -14.89 4.20 -6.65
N TYR A 69 -14.04 5.20 -6.41
CA TYR A 69 -13.26 5.83 -7.46
C TYR A 69 -12.31 4.83 -8.12
N LEU A 70 -11.64 3.98 -7.34
CA LEU A 70 -10.73 2.95 -7.85
C LEU A 70 -11.46 1.91 -8.69
N LEU A 71 -12.61 1.44 -8.22
CA LEU A 71 -13.39 0.41 -8.90
C LEU A 71 -14.02 0.90 -10.22
N ASN A 72 -14.30 2.20 -10.33
CA ASN A 72 -14.93 2.80 -11.50
C ASN A 72 -13.95 3.55 -12.44
N ASN A 73 -12.69 3.77 -12.03
CA ASN A 73 -11.66 4.42 -12.85
C ASN A 73 -10.52 3.45 -13.19
N TYR A 74 -10.62 2.82 -14.36
CA TYR A 74 -9.67 1.78 -14.77
C TYR A 74 -8.26 2.31 -15.04
N ASP A 75 -8.12 3.54 -15.53
CA ASP A 75 -6.80 4.13 -15.79
C ASP A 75 -6.08 4.49 -14.49
N TRP A 76 -6.82 5.04 -13.52
CA TRP A 76 -6.29 5.27 -12.19
C TRP A 76 -5.92 3.96 -11.48
N TYR A 77 -6.76 2.93 -11.59
CA TYR A 77 -6.43 1.58 -11.12
C TYR A 77 -5.10 1.07 -11.71
N LYS A 78 -4.89 1.19 -13.03
CA LYS A 78 -3.62 0.81 -13.67
C LYS A 78 -2.43 1.61 -13.13
N GLN A 79 -2.61 2.91 -12.89
CA GLN A 79 -1.56 3.74 -12.32
C GLN A 79 -1.17 3.23 -10.92
N LEU A 80 -2.14 2.98 -10.05
CA LEU A 80 -1.87 2.47 -8.70
C LEU A 80 -1.16 1.10 -8.74
N LYS A 81 -1.50 0.20 -9.68
CA LYS A 81 -0.76 -1.06 -9.87
C LYS A 81 0.71 -0.83 -10.20
N LYS A 82 1.00 0.15 -11.05
CA LYS A 82 2.37 0.50 -11.45
C LYS A 82 3.16 1.04 -10.25
N GLU A 83 2.54 1.87 -9.43
CA GLU A 83 3.16 2.38 -8.20
C GLU A 83 3.38 1.25 -7.17
N ALA A 84 2.40 0.34 -6.99
CA ALA A 84 2.57 -0.85 -6.17
C ALA A 84 3.78 -1.71 -6.60
N LEU A 85 3.95 -1.92 -7.91
CA LEU A 85 5.13 -2.62 -8.44
C LEU A 85 6.44 -1.88 -8.14
N LYS A 86 6.49 -0.56 -8.37
CA LYS A 86 7.68 0.24 -8.07
C LYS A 86 8.02 0.17 -6.58
N ASN A 87 7.02 0.25 -5.71
CA ASN A 87 7.20 0.17 -4.27
C ASN A 87 7.71 -1.21 -3.81
N SER A 88 7.40 -2.28 -4.54
CA SER A 88 7.95 -3.62 -4.25
C SER A 88 9.48 -3.70 -4.39
N ILE A 89 10.06 -2.89 -5.28
CA ILE A 89 11.51 -2.89 -5.56
C ILE A 89 12.30 -2.38 -4.37
N ARG A 90 11.69 -1.48 -3.57
CA ARG A 90 12.33 -0.92 -2.36
C ARG A 90 12.81 -2.01 -1.41
N PHE A 91 12.13 -3.16 -1.35
CA PHE A 91 12.38 -4.23 -0.39
C PHE A 91 12.98 -5.52 -1.00
N GLN A 92 13.54 -5.45 -2.20
CA GLN A 92 14.33 -6.56 -2.76
C GLN A 92 15.70 -6.66 -2.07
N GLU A 93 16.27 -7.87 -1.97
CA GLU A 93 17.52 -8.13 -1.22
C GLU A 93 18.68 -7.20 -1.60
N THR A 94 18.78 -6.82 -2.88
CA THR A 94 19.82 -5.92 -3.40
C THR A 94 19.77 -4.52 -2.78
N ASN A 95 18.62 -4.11 -2.24
CA ASN A 95 18.38 -2.76 -1.70
C ASN A 95 18.41 -2.71 -0.17
N LEU A 96 18.62 -3.83 0.53
CA LEU A 96 18.64 -3.87 2.01
C LEU A 96 19.72 -2.95 2.61
N ILE A 97 20.89 -2.87 1.97
CA ILE A 97 21.98 -1.99 2.42
C ILE A 97 21.59 -0.51 2.28
N GLN A 98 20.86 -0.13 1.22
CA GLN A 98 20.37 1.23 1.03
C GLN A 98 19.28 1.59 2.05
N ILE A 99 18.34 0.68 2.33
CA ILE A 99 17.30 0.88 3.34
C ILE A 99 17.93 1.07 4.72
N LEU A 100 18.87 0.21 5.12
CA LEU A 100 19.54 0.34 6.42
C LEU A 100 20.28 1.67 6.57
N ASN A 101 20.81 2.22 5.48
CA ASN A 101 21.45 3.54 5.50
C ASN A 101 20.46 4.71 5.66
N GLN A 102 19.17 4.53 5.33
CA GLN A 102 18.13 5.54 5.60
C GLN A 102 17.70 5.58 7.08
N PHE A 103 17.97 4.51 7.83
CA PHE A 103 17.68 4.41 9.27
C PHE A 103 18.90 4.64 10.17
N LYS A 104 20.08 4.90 9.60
CA LYS A 104 21.24 5.35 10.37
C LYS A 104 21.11 6.85 10.64
N VAL A 105 20.74 7.18 11.87
CA VAL A 105 20.86 8.51 12.47
C VAL A 105 22.32 8.80 12.77
#